data_AF-A0AAV2QFE9-F1
#
_entry.id   AF-A0AAV2QFE9-F1
#
_cell.length_a   1.000
_cell.length_b   1.000
_cell.length_c   1.000
_cell.angle_alpha   90.00
_cell.angle_beta   90.00
_cell.angle_gamma   90.00
#
_symmetry.space_group_name_H-M   'P 1'
#
loop_
_entity.id
_entity.type
_entity.pdbx_description
1 polymer ?
#
loop_
_entity_poly.entity_id
_entity_poly.type
_entity_poly.pdbx_seq_one_letter_code
_entity_poly.pdbx_strand_id
1 'polypeptide(L)'
;MVLVQYAMNSFNVSYTTLCPDLGVFNNTTKSKLLHQYCLAMYGSQLWDLTSKSVDKICTQWLKARRCVLSVSYTAHCDVLPLLAQNRTIDLILDCEYMNFINSITPSNNSIVKYMAGNRLNDNTSI
;
A
#
# COMPACT_ATOMS: atom_id res chain seq x y z
N MET A 1 15.11 0.92 -3.96
CA MET A 1 14.83 1.94 -5.00
C MET A 1 14.27 1.35 -6.30
N VAL A 2 14.87 0.29 -6.89
CA VAL A 2 14.39 -0.32 -8.16
C VAL A 2 13.02 -1.02 -8.03
N LEU A 3 12.78 -1.77 -6.95
CA LEU A 3 11.51 -2.49 -6.73
C LEU A 3 10.32 -1.55 -6.54
N VAL A 4 10.53 -0.47 -5.78
CA VAL A 4 9.52 0.57 -5.55
C VAL A 4 9.17 1.26 -6.86
N GLN A 5 10.16 1.56 -7.70
CA GLN A 5 9.94 2.14 -9.03
C GLN A 5 9.19 1.19 -9.97
N TYR A 6 9.49 -0.10 -9.93
CA TYR A 6 8.74 -1.11 -10.69
C TYR A 6 7.28 -1.16 -10.26
N ALA A 7 7.02 -1.17 -8.95
CA ALA A 7 5.66 -1.14 -8.42
C ALA A 7 4.91 0.15 -8.77
N MET A 8 5.59 1.31 -8.79
CA MET A 8 5.00 2.56 -9.30
C MET A 8 4.58 2.44 -10.76
N ASN A 9 5.43 1.84 -11.60
CA ASN A 9 5.11 1.68 -13.02
C ASN A 9 3.94 0.71 -13.22
N SER A 10 3.93 -0.42 -12.49
CA SER A 10 2.82 -1.36 -12.50
C SER A 10 1.52 -0.73 -12.03
N PHE A 11 1.57 0.05 -10.94
CA PHE A 11 0.43 0.81 -10.43
C PHE A 11 -0.13 1.76 -11.50
N ASN A 12 0.72 2.55 -12.15
CA ASN A 12 0.29 3.51 -13.19
C ASN A 12 -0.37 2.80 -14.37
N VAL A 13 0.18 1.67 -14.82
CA VAL A 13 -0.43 0.87 -15.89
C VAL A 13 -1.82 0.40 -15.46
N SER A 14 -1.93 -0.30 -14.33
CA SER A 14 -3.22 -0.78 -13.82
C SER A 14 -4.24 0.34 -13.62
N TYR A 15 -3.81 1.49 -13.10
CA TYR A 15 -4.66 2.65 -12.89
C TYR A 15 -5.20 3.21 -14.22
N THR A 16 -4.33 3.41 -15.21
CA THR A 16 -4.74 3.95 -16.52
C THR A 16 -5.67 3.00 -17.26
N THR A 17 -5.49 1.69 -17.13
CA THR A 17 -6.40 0.69 -17.69
C THR A 17 -7.76 0.68 -17.00
N LEU A 18 -7.81 0.84 -15.68
CA LEU A 18 -9.04 0.78 -14.89
C LEU A 18 -9.85 2.08 -14.93
N CYS A 19 -9.20 3.23 -15.02
CA CYS A 19 -9.83 4.55 -14.89
C CYS A 19 -11.03 4.81 -15.83
N PRO A 20 -11.02 4.39 -17.11
CA PRO A 20 -12.14 4.62 -18.04
C PRO A 20 -13.44 3.94 -17.57
N ASP A 21 -13.33 2.73 -17.04
CA ASP A 21 -14.48 1.89 -16.70
C ASP A 21 -15.10 2.25 -15.34
N LEU A 22 -14.38 3.02 -14.51
CA LEU A 22 -14.81 3.34 -13.15
C LEU A 22 -15.96 4.34 -13.08
N GLY A 23 -16.21 5.14 -14.12
CA GLY A 23 -17.15 6.27 -14.08
C GLY A 23 -18.59 5.91 -13.65
N VAL A 24 -19.04 4.69 -13.94
CA VAL A 24 -20.42 4.22 -13.74
C VAL A 24 -20.68 3.72 -12.31
N PHE A 25 -19.63 3.35 -11.57
CA PHE A 25 -19.78 2.67 -10.28
C PHE A 25 -19.92 3.63 -9.09
N ASN A 26 -20.54 3.14 -8.01
CA ASN A 26 -20.58 3.87 -6.74
C ASN A 26 -19.17 4.00 -6.12
N ASN A 27 -18.99 4.95 -5.20
CA ASN A 27 -17.69 5.25 -4.60
C ASN A 27 -17.08 4.07 -3.83
N THR A 28 -17.92 3.24 -3.19
CA THR A 28 -17.47 2.05 -2.46
C THR A 28 -16.90 0.98 -3.41
N THR A 29 -17.59 0.69 -4.51
CA THR A 29 -17.17 -0.27 -5.54
C THR A 29 -15.94 0.23 -6.27
N LYS A 30 -15.89 1.52 -6.63
CA LYS A 30 -14.69 2.15 -7.19
C LYS A 30 -13.45 1.93 -6.32
N SER A 31 -13.62 2.12 -5.01
CA SER A 31 -12.52 1.97 -4.04
C SER A 31 -12.09 0.52 -3.87
N LYS A 32 -13.03 -0.42 -3.89
CA LYS A 32 -12.74 -1.87 -3.86
C LYS A 32 -11.99 -2.30 -5.12
N LEU A 33 -12.44 -1.89 -6.30
CA LEU A 33 -11.79 -2.21 -7.57
C LEU A 33 -10.39 -1.60 -7.63
N LEU A 34 -10.24 -0.33 -7.27
CA LEU A 34 -8.92 0.32 -7.20
C LEU A 34 -7.99 -0.45 -6.27
N HIS A 35 -8.47 -0.85 -5.10
CA HIS A 35 -7.69 -1.65 -4.15
C HIS A 35 -7.29 -3.02 -4.73
N GLN A 36 -8.24 -3.75 -5.32
CA GLN A 36 -8.00 -5.09 -5.85
C GLN A 36 -7.02 -5.12 -7.04
N TYR A 37 -7.12 -4.15 -7.95
CA TYR A 37 -6.34 -4.16 -9.19
C TYR A 37 -5.05 -3.34 -9.13
N CYS A 38 -5.04 -2.26 -8.34
CA CYS A 38 -3.89 -1.36 -8.27
C CYS A 38 -3.01 -1.59 -7.04
N LEU A 39 -3.48 -2.33 -6.02
CA LEU A 39 -2.71 -2.61 -4.80
C LEU A 39 -2.03 -3.97 -4.76
N ALA A 40 -1.94 -4.68 -5.89
CA ALA A 40 -1.15 -5.89 -5.98
C ALA A 40 0.36 -5.56 -6.02
N MET A 41 0.90 -5.01 -4.94
CA MET A 41 2.33 -4.67 -4.82
C MET A 41 3.09 -5.89 -4.32
N TYR A 42 3.39 -6.82 -5.23
CA TYR A 42 4.17 -8.01 -4.88
C TYR A 42 5.52 -7.63 -4.27
N GLY A 43 5.81 -8.15 -3.07
CA GLY A 43 7.05 -7.89 -2.35
C GLY A 43 7.11 -6.53 -1.63
N SER A 44 5.98 -5.84 -1.48
CA SER A 44 5.83 -4.66 -0.62
C SER A 44 6.35 -4.88 0.81
N GLN A 45 6.22 -6.10 1.31
CA GLN A 45 6.64 -6.50 2.67
C GLN A 45 8.16 -6.43 2.88
N LEU A 46 8.93 -6.39 1.80
CA LEU A 46 10.39 -6.30 1.85
C LEU A 46 10.90 -4.86 1.72
N TRP A 47 10.00 -3.90 1.49
CA TRP A 47 10.40 -2.51 1.31
C TRP A 47 10.85 -1.88 2.62
N ASP A 48 11.71 -0.89 2.49
CA ASP A 48 11.97 0.05 3.57
C ASP A 48 10.83 1.07 3.61
N LEU A 49 9.91 0.87 4.55
CA LEU A 49 8.72 1.71 4.75
C LEU A 49 9.09 3.13 5.19
N THR A 50 10.30 3.36 5.71
CA THR A 50 10.79 4.71 6.09
C THR A 50 11.37 5.48 4.90
N SER A 51 11.51 4.83 3.74
CA SER A 51 12.15 5.45 2.59
C SER A 51 11.23 6.45 1.89
N LYS A 52 11.81 7.59 1.46
CA LYS A 52 11.11 8.60 0.64
C LYS A 52 10.51 8.06 -0.66
N SER A 53 10.96 6.89 -1.12
CA SER A 53 10.38 6.24 -2.30
C SER A 53 8.99 5.67 -1.99
N VAL A 54 8.77 5.13 -0.79
CA VAL A 54 7.46 4.63 -0.35
C VAL A 54 6.50 5.79 -0.17
N ASP A 55 6.94 6.90 0.44
CA ASP A 55 6.12 8.13 0.56
C ASP A 55 5.57 8.62 -0.79
N LYS A 56 6.38 8.51 -1.86
CA LYS A 56 5.95 8.87 -3.21
C LYS A 56 4.84 7.97 -3.73
N ILE A 57 4.91 6.66 -3.48
CA ILE A 57 3.83 5.73 -3.82
C ILE A 57 2.57 6.10 -3.04
N CYS A 58 2.69 6.32 -1.73
CA CYS A 58 1.56 6.65 -0.89
C CYS A 58 0.88 7.95 -1.34
N THR A 59 1.68 8.94 -1.70
CA THR A 59 1.20 10.20 -2.28
C THR A 59 0.51 10.00 -3.63
N GLN A 60 1.06 9.18 -4.52
CA GLN A 60 0.45 8.86 -5.81
C GLN A 60 -0.87 8.11 -5.63
N TRP A 61 -0.93 7.17 -4.69
CA TRP A 61 -2.15 6.45 -4.33
C TRP A 61 -3.25 7.40 -3.88
N LEU A 62 -2.94 8.35 -2.99
CA LEU A 62 -3.89 9.37 -2.55
C LEU A 62 -4.37 10.26 -3.70
N LYS A 63 -3.51 10.58 -4.67
CA LYS A 63 -3.90 11.36 -5.86
C LYS A 63 -4.86 10.56 -6.76
N ALA A 64 -4.54 9.30 -7.04
CA ALA A 64 -5.40 8.42 -7.84
C ALA A 64 -6.78 8.22 -7.17
N ARG A 65 -6.79 8.01 -5.85
CA ARG A 65 -8.02 7.88 -5.07
C ARG A 65 -8.90 9.13 -5.12
N ARG A 66 -8.30 10.32 -5.01
CA ARG A 66 -9.03 11.60 -5.19
C ARG A 66 -9.66 11.70 -6.58
N CYS A 67 -8.92 11.31 -7.62
CA CYS A 67 -9.40 11.34 -8.99
C CYS A 67 -10.59 10.38 -9.20
N VAL A 68 -10.47 9.14 -8.72
CA VAL A 68 -11.52 8.12 -8.84
C VAL A 68 -12.79 8.48 -8.08
N LEU A 69 -12.66 9.09 -6.90
CA LEU A 69 -13.78 9.51 -6.07
C LEU A 69 -14.33 10.89 -6.45
N SER A 70 -13.73 11.57 -7.44
CA SER A 70 -14.05 12.95 -7.83
C SER A 70 -14.05 13.92 -6.64
N VAL A 71 -13.10 13.76 -5.71
CA VAL A 71 -12.99 14.59 -4.50
C VAL A 71 -12.04 15.75 -4.78
N SER A 72 -12.41 16.95 -4.29
CA SER A 72 -11.56 18.14 -4.39
C SER A 72 -10.16 17.92 -3.80
N TYR A 73 -9.16 18.57 -4.41
CA TYR A 73 -7.79 18.60 -3.89
C TYR A 73 -7.68 19.26 -2.51
N THR A 74 -8.67 20.06 -2.10
CA THR A 74 -8.73 20.70 -0.77
C THR A 74 -9.19 19.76 0.35
N ALA A 75 -9.67 18.56 0.01
CA ALA A 75 -10.12 17.61 1.02
C ALA A 75 -8.93 17.03 1.81
N HIS A 76 -9.08 17.04 3.13
CA HIS A 76 -8.09 16.52 4.06
C HIS A 76 -7.78 15.04 3.77
N CYS A 77 -6.49 14.66 3.84
CA CYS A 77 -6.04 13.31 3.49
C CYS A 77 -6.74 12.23 4.34
N ASP A 78 -7.00 12.51 5.62
CA ASP A 78 -7.60 11.57 6.56
C ASP A 78 -9.08 11.26 6.28
N VAL A 79 -9.75 12.15 5.54
CA VAL A 79 -11.16 11.97 5.18
C VAL A 79 -11.32 10.99 4.00
N LEU A 80 -10.30 10.87 3.15
CA LEU A 80 -10.32 9.94 2.00
C LEU A 80 -10.50 8.47 2.43
N PRO A 81 -9.75 7.93 3.42
CA PRO A 81 -10.00 6.67 4.11
C PRO A 81 -11.48 6.41 4.40
N LEU A 82 -12.11 7.37 5.07
CA LEU A 82 -13.49 7.27 5.56
C LEU A 82 -14.50 7.25 4.40
N LEU A 83 -14.33 8.14 3.41
CA LEU A 83 -15.21 8.21 2.24
C LEU A 83 -15.22 6.94 1.40
N ALA A 84 -14.08 6.27 1.35
CA ALA A 84 -13.89 5.06 0.56
C ALA A 84 -13.96 3.78 1.40
N GLN A 85 -14.31 3.88 2.69
CA GLN A 85 -14.47 2.78 3.65
C GLN A 85 -13.27 1.81 3.69
N ASN A 86 -12.08 2.31 3.37
CA ASN A 86 -10.85 1.53 3.20
C ASN A 86 -9.71 2.16 3.98
N ARG A 87 -8.78 1.32 4.44
CA ARG A 87 -7.55 1.74 5.16
C ARG A 87 -6.68 2.69 4.30
N THR A 88 -5.83 3.48 4.97
CA THR A 88 -4.76 4.21 4.30
C THR A 88 -3.74 3.22 3.75
N ILE A 89 -3.06 3.62 2.67
CA ILE A 89 -2.01 2.83 2.04
C ILE A 89 -0.88 2.49 3.01
N ASP A 90 -0.49 3.45 3.85
CA ASP A 90 0.57 3.28 4.85
C ASP A 90 0.21 2.16 5.83
N LEU A 91 -1.01 2.21 6.39
CA LEU A 91 -1.50 1.16 7.29
C LEU A 91 -1.60 -0.20 6.59
N ILE A 92 -1.90 -0.25 5.29
CA ILE A 92 -1.94 -1.51 4.55
C ILE A 92 -0.53 -2.09 4.43
N LEU A 93 0.47 -1.28 4.06
CA LEU A 93 1.86 -1.70 3.96
C LEU A 93 2.41 -2.15 5.32
N ASP A 94 2.11 -1.43 6.39
CA ASP A 94 2.47 -1.82 7.77
C ASP A 94 1.84 -3.16 8.14
N CYS A 95 0.55 -3.35 7.84
CA CYS A 95 -0.14 -4.62 8.11
C CYS A 95 0.49 -5.77 7.31
N GLU A 96 0.79 -5.57 6.03
CA GLU A 96 1.43 -6.57 5.18
C GLU A 96 2.83 -6.94 5.69
N TYR A 97 3.62 -5.94 6.10
CA TYR A 97 4.92 -6.14 6.73
C TYR A 97 4.81 -6.97 8.02
N MET A 98 3.88 -6.61 8.92
CA MET A 98 3.67 -7.34 10.16
C MET A 98 3.20 -8.77 9.91
N ASN A 99 2.28 -8.98 8.96
CA ASN A 99 1.82 -10.31 8.56
C ASN A 99 2.97 -11.17 8.03
N PHE A 100 3.88 -10.58 7.26
CA PHE A 100 5.08 -11.25 6.76
C PHE A 100 6.01 -11.67 7.91
N ILE A 101 6.35 -10.77 8.82
CA ILE A 101 7.18 -11.10 9.98
C ILE A 101 6.54 -12.18 10.85
N ASN A 102 5.22 -12.08 11.10
CA ASN A 102 4.47 -13.09 11.85
C ASN A 102 4.49 -14.46 11.17
N SER A 103 4.46 -14.52 9.84
CA SER A 103 4.56 -15.78 9.09
C SER A 103 5.96 -16.41 9.15
N ILE A 104 7.00 -15.60 9.31
CA ILE A 104 8.40 -16.03 9.31
C ILE A 104 8.89 -16.44 10.70
N THR A 105 8.37 -15.78 11.74
CA THR A 105 8.71 -16.03 13.15
C THR A 105 8.61 -17.51 13.56
N PRO A 106 7.56 -18.28 13.17
CA PRO A 106 7.46 -19.71 13.51
C PRO A 106 8.27 -20.64 12.59
N SER A 107 9.07 -20.12 11.65
CA SER A 107 9.81 -20.97 10.70
C SER A 107 10.85 -21.87 11.39
N ASN A 108 11.00 -23.10 10.90
CA ASN A 108 11.97 -24.08 11.40
C ASN A 108 13.42 -23.76 10.98
N ASN A 109 13.63 -22.79 10.10
CA ASN A 109 14.95 -22.39 9.67
C ASN A 109 15.56 -21.41 10.68
N SER A 110 16.63 -21.84 11.35
CA SER A 110 17.30 -21.09 12.41
C SER A 110 17.80 -19.70 11.95
N ILE A 111 18.29 -19.59 10.71
CA ILE A 111 18.78 -18.33 10.14
C ILE A 111 17.62 -17.35 9.95
N VAL A 112 16.53 -17.83 9.36
CA VAL A 112 15.35 -17.03 9.05
C VAL A 112 14.66 -16.56 10.34
N LYS A 113 14.55 -17.45 11.34
CA LYS A 113 14.03 -17.13 12.67
C LYS A 113 14.89 -16.09 13.40
N TYR A 114 16.23 -16.21 13.31
CA TYR A 114 17.15 -15.23 13.87
C TYR A 114 17.01 -13.85 13.21
N MET A 115 16.92 -13.80 11.87
CA MET A 115 16.71 -12.54 11.15
C MET A 115 15.37 -11.88 11.52
N ALA A 116 14.30 -12.65 11.64
CA ALA A 116 12.99 -12.12 12.04
C ALA A 116 13.01 -11.56 13.47
N GLY A 117 13.66 -12.27 14.40
CA GLY A 117 13.81 -11.82 15.79
C GLY A 117 14.57 -10.50 15.93
N ASN A 118 15.71 -10.35 15.23
CA ASN A 118 16.47 -9.10 15.26
C ASN A 118 15.66 -7.93 14.71
N ARG A 119 14.92 -8.15 13.62
CA ARG A 119 14.15 -7.09 12.97
C ARG A 119 12.96 -6.62 13.82
N LEU A 120 12.38 -7.49 14.65
CA LEU A 120 11.37 -7.11 15.65
C LEU A 120 11.96 -6.26 16.79
N ASN A 121 13.19 -6.58 17.21
CA ASN A 121 13.88 -5.84 18.27
C ASN A 121 14.32 -4.43 17.80
N ASP A 122 14.73 -4.28 16.54
CA ASP A 122 15.06 -2.97 15.96
C ASP A 122 13.83 -2.03 15.97
N ASN A 123 12.63 -2.56 15.71
CA ASN A 123 11.39 -1.78 15.70
C ASN A 123 10.85 -1.40 17.09
N THR A 124 11.36 -2.00 18.17
CA THR A 124 10.99 -1.68 19.57
C THR A 124 11.98 -0.73 20.25
N SER A 125 13.03 -0.33 19.54
CA SER A 125 14.10 0.56 20.04
C SER A 125 13.84 2.05 19.77
N ILE A 126 12.60 2.43 19.44
CA ILE A 126 12.15 3.82 19.23
C ILE A 126 11.21 4.23 20.36
#